data_AF-A0A8I2H4D2-F1
#
_entry.id   AF-A0A8I2H4D2-F1
#
_cell.length_a   1.000
_cell.length_b   1.000
_cell.length_c   1.000
_cell.angle_alpha   90.00
_cell.angle_beta   90.00
_cell.angle_gamma   90.00
#
_symmetry.space_group_name_H-M   'P 1'
#
loop_
_entity.id
_entity.type
_entity.pdbx_description
1 polymer ?
#
loop_
_entity_poly.entity_id
_entity_poly.type
_entity_poly.pdbx_seq_one_letter_code
_entity_poly.pdbx_strand_id
1 'polypeptide(L)' 'MSTQKLWPLHMLIVVGLILIFTGHTMLTSDWLNDLGPSGFIIGASCVALGLICSLPTKIYLTILLMRREHRD' A
#
# COMPACT_ATOMS: atom_id res chain seq x y z
N MET A 1 25.78 -2.90 -13.25
CA MET A 1 25.25 -1.98 -12.21
C MET A 1 24.22 -2.76 -11.40
N SER A 2 24.54 -2.98 -10.13
CA SER A 2 24.08 -4.07 -9.26
C SER A 2 22.56 -4.33 -9.23
N THR A 3 22.16 -5.57 -9.54
CA THR A 3 20.79 -6.13 -9.49
C THR A 3 20.35 -6.42 -8.04
N GLN A 4 20.55 -5.46 -7.12
CA GLN A 4 20.48 -5.72 -5.67
C GLN A 4 19.47 -4.86 -4.89
N LYS A 5 18.52 -4.16 -5.54
CA LYS A 5 17.72 -3.17 -4.81
C LYS A 5 16.27 -2.98 -5.27
N LEU A 6 15.60 -4.07 -5.66
CA LEU A 6 14.16 -4.06 -5.97
C LEU A 6 13.30 -4.74 -4.89
N TRP A 7 13.93 -5.51 -3.99
CA TRP A 7 13.28 -6.19 -2.87
C TRP A 7 12.42 -5.28 -1.97
N PRO A 8 12.88 -4.08 -1.56
CA PRO A 8 12.06 -3.20 -0.72
C PRO A 8 10.80 -2.68 -1.43
N LEU A 9 10.81 -2.58 -2.76
CA LEU A 9 9.65 -2.12 -3.53
C LEU A 9 8.53 -3.17 -3.52
N HIS A 10 8.90 -4.44 -3.73
CA HIS A 10 7.94 -5.53 -3.71
C HIS A 10 7.32 -5.68 -2.31
N MET A 11 8.15 -5.56 -1.27
CA MET A 11 7.68 -5.51 0.12
C MET A 11 6.71 -4.34 0.38
N LEU A 12 6.97 -3.15 -0.17
CA LEU A 12 6.09 -1.98 -0.02
C LEU A 12 4.73 -2.18 -0.70
N ILE A 13 4.71 -2.79 -1.89
CA ILE A 13 3.48 -3.16 -2.61
C ILE A 13 2.65 -4.13 -1.79
N VAL A 14 3.29 -5.21 -1.32
CA VAL A 14 2.63 -6.24 -0.53
C VAL A 14 2.09 -5.61 0.74
N VAL A 15 2.92 -4.90 1.51
CA VAL A 15 2.52 -4.16 2.74
C VAL A 15 1.34 -3.22 2.49
N GLY A 16 1.37 -2.42 1.42
CA GLY A 16 0.26 -1.52 1.10
C GLY A 16 -1.05 -2.27 0.82
N LEU A 17 -0.98 -3.41 0.12
CA LEU A 17 -2.14 -4.24 -0.19
C LEU A 17 -2.74 -4.90 1.06
N ILE A 18 -1.90 -5.44 1.96
CA ILE A 18 -2.36 -6.00 3.24
C ILE A 18 -2.95 -4.90 4.13
N LEU A 19 -2.41 -3.69 4.13
CA LEU A 19 -2.96 -2.55 4.89
C LEU A 19 -4.36 -2.18 4.40
N ILE A 20 -4.57 -2.09 3.08
CA ILE A 20 -5.89 -1.78 2.50
C ILE A 20 -6.88 -2.90 2.81
N PHE A 21 -6.46 -4.16 2.65
CA PHE A 21 -7.31 -5.32 2.96
C PHE A 21 -7.68 -5.36 4.44
N THR A 22 -6.71 -5.15 5.33
CA THR A 22 -6.92 -5.09 6.79
C THR A 22 -7.88 -3.96 7.15
N GLY A 23 -7.65 -2.75 6.64
CA GLY A 23 -8.52 -1.59 6.88
C GLY A 23 -9.96 -1.82 6.41
N HIS A 24 -10.14 -2.45 5.25
CA HIS A 24 -11.46 -2.80 4.73
C HIS A 24 -12.14 -3.90 5.57
N THR A 25 -11.41 -4.96 5.95
CA THR A 25 -11.96 -6.02 6.81
C THR A 25 -12.36 -5.50 8.18
N MET A 26 -11.61 -4.54 8.74
CA MET A 26 -12.03 -3.81 9.93
C MET A 26 -13.32 -3.05 9.64
N LEU A 27 -13.36 -2.18 8.63
CA LEU A 27 -14.54 -1.35 8.35
C LEU A 27 -15.83 -2.14 8.09
N THR A 28 -15.72 -3.34 7.51
CA THR A 28 -16.85 -4.26 7.24
C THR A 28 -17.23 -5.12 8.44
N SER A 29 -16.34 -5.35 9.40
CA SER A 29 -16.66 -6.15 10.58
C SER A 29 -17.59 -5.38 11.53
N ASP A 30 -18.80 -5.91 11.76
CA ASP A 30 -19.80 -5.36 12.69
C ASP A 30 -19.30 -5.18 14.14
N TRP A 31 -18.14 -5.74 14.48
CA TRP A 31 -17.42 -5.51 15.74
C TRP A 31 -17.15 -4.02 16.04
N LEU A 32 -17.08 -3.21 15.00
CA LEU A 32 -16.86 -1.77 15.11
C LEU A 32 -18.10 -0.96 15.48
N ASN A 33 -19.29 -1.54 15.34
CA ASN A 33 -20.52 -0.90 15.78
C ASN A 33 -20.55 -0.74 17.31
N ASP A 34 -19.90 -1.66 18.04
CA ASP A 34 -19.81 -1.65 19.51
C ASP A 34 -18.74 -0.65 20.04
N LEU A 35 -17.68 -0.40 19.27
CA LEU A 35 -16.61 0.55 19.63
C LEU A 35 -16.91 2.01 19.22
N GLY A 36 -17.99 2.24 18.45
CA GLY A 36 -18.37 3.57 17.98
C GLY A 36 -17.35 4.22 17.03
N PRO A 37 -17.31 5.56 16.94
CA PRO A 37 -16.61 6.29 15.87
C PRO A 37 -15.07 6.12 15.86
N SER A 38 -14.47 5.77 17.00
CA SER A 38 -13.01 5.61 17.12
C SER A 38 -12.44 4.54 16.20
N GLY A 39 -13.18 3.46 16.00
CA GLY A 39 -12.65 2.38 15.20
C GLY A 39 -12.84 2.59 13.68
N PHE A 40 -13.82 3.41 13.27
CA PHE A 40 -13.92 3.87 11.87
C PHE A 40 -12.72 4.74 11.50
N ILE A 41 -12.24 5.56 12.43
CA ILE A 41 -11.02 6.38 12.26
C ILE A 41 -9.77 5.50 12.07
N ILE A 42 -9.66 4.39 12.80
CA ILE A 42 -8.54 3.45 12.64
C ILE A 42 -8.61 2.75 11.28
N GLY A 43 -9.79 2.29 10.86
CA GLY A 43 -9.97 1.71 9.52
C GLY A 43 -9.64 2.70 8.41
N ALA A 44 -10.17 3.93 8.49
CA ALA A 44 -9.93 4.99 7.51
C ALA A 44 -8.46 5.41 7.44
N SER A 45 -7.77 5.53 8.58
CA SER A 45 -6.33 5.85 8.62
C SER A 45 -5.47 4.72 8.06
N CYS A 46 -5.84 3.45 8.30
CA CYS A 46 -5.15 2.29 7.73
C CYS A 46 -5.26 2.26 6.19
N VAL A 47 -6.45 2.53 5.64
CA VAL A 47 -6.68 2.65 4.20
C VAL A 47 -5.92 3.84 3.62
N ALA A 48 -5.95 5.00 4.28
CA ALA A 48 -5.22 6.20 3.85
C ALA A 48 -3.70 5.95 3.78
N LEU A 49 -3.13 5.28 4.79
CA LEU A 49 -1.72 4.90 4.79
C LEU A 49 -1.38 3.90 3.67
N GLY A 50 -2.26 2.93 3.40
CA GLY A 50 -2.11 2.00 2.28
C GLY A 50 -2.12 2.67 0.90
N LEU A 51 -2.98 3.69 0.74
CA LEU A 51 -3.03 4.52 -0.47
C LEU A 51 -1.78 5.40 -0.62
N ILE A 52 -1.30 6.03 0.45
CA ILE A 52 -0.07 6.83 0.45
C ILE A 52 1.13 5.98 0.06
N CYS A 53 1.24 4.72 0.53
CA CYS A 53 2.31 3.81 0.12
C CYS A 53 2.20 3.33 -1.35
N SER A 54 1.01 3.38 -1.95
CA SER A 54 0.80 3.00 -3.36
C SER A 54 1.24 4.07 -4.36
N LEU A 55 1.24 5.35 -3.98
CA LEU A 55 1.73 6.45 -4.83
C LEU A 55 3.22 6.35 -5.21
N PRO A 56 4.18 6.21 -4.27
CA PRO A 56 5.61 6.11 -4.60
C PRO A 56 5.91 4.83 -5.39
N THR A 57 5.13 3.77 -5.15
CA THR A 57 5.19 2.53 -5.92
C THR A 57 4.89 2.74 -7.40
N LYS A 58 3.81 3.46 -7.73
CA LYS A 58 3.41 3.74 -9.12
C LYS A 58 4.47 4.57 -9.86
N ILE A 59 5.01 5.60 -9.21
CA ILE A 59 6.06 6.46 -9.79
C ILE A 59 7.34 5.64 -10.04
N TYR A 60 7.71 4.77 -9.11
CA TYR A 60 8.89 3.92 -9.27
C TYR A 60 8.76 2.95 -10.43
N LEU A 61 7.60 2.32 -10.62
CA LEU A 61 7.36 1.40 -11.74
C LEU A 61 7.50 2.11 -13.08
N THR A 62 7.01 3.34 -13.20
CA THR A 62 7.18 4.17 -14.40
C THR A 62 8.66 4.44 -14.69
N ILE A 63 9.43 4.86 -13.70
CA ILE A 63 10.88 5.10 -13.86
C ILE A 63 11.61 3.81 -14.22
N LEU A 64 11.21 2.68 -13.63
CA LEU A 64 11.79 1.37 -13.93
C LEU A 64 11.51 0.93 -15.36
N LEU A 65 10.29 1.14 -15.86
CA LEU A 65 9.88 0.86 -17.23
C LEU A 65 10.64 1.74 -18.23
N MET A 66 10.75 3.06 -17.98
CA MET A 66 11.57 3.95 -18.81
C MET A 66 13.04 3.50 -18.84
N ARG A 67 13.59 3.05 -17.71
CA ARG A 67 14.97 2.53 -17.63
C ARG A 67 15.17 1.19 -18.34
N ARG A 68 14.11 0.40 -18.53
CA ARG A 68 14.13 -0.83 -19.33
C ARG A 68 14.13 -0.47 -20.81
N GLU A 69 13.21 0.40 -21.23
CA GLU A 69 13.09 0.85 -22.63
C GLU A 69 14.35 1.55 -23.15
N HIS A 70 15.00 2.40 -22.34
CA HIS A 70 16.27 3.07 -22.72
C HIS A 70 17.51 2.15 -22.80
N ARG A 71 17.40 0.88 -22.38
CA ARG A 71 18.52 -0.07 -22.39
C ARG A 71 18.51 -0.96 -23.64
N ASP A 72 17.42 -0.98 -24.39
CA ASP A 72 17.28 -1.57 -25.73
C ASP A 72 17.52 -0.51 -26.81
#